data_AF-A0A815I123-F1
#
_entry.id   AF-A0A815I123-F1
#
_cell.length_a   1.000
_cell.length_b   1.000
_cell.length_c   1.000
_cell.angle_alpha   90.00
_cell.angle_beta   90.00
_cell.angle_gamma   90.00
#
_symmetry.space_group_name_H-M   'P 1'
#
loop_
_entity.id
_entity.type
_entity.pdbx_description
1 polymer ?
#
loop_
_entity_poly.entity_id
_entity_poly.type
_entity_poly.pdbx_seq_one_letter_code
_entity_poly.pdbx_strand_id
1 'polypeptide(L)'
;MEIDEKLGLHHQRENFKSVKHLYIEHKIKSKCRNYFSNVNRLTIGYDVEILDDNSFITNLKSMISLKQFTKLVINIRRFPFEEIIKLLCLTPNLHTLQFDEYSLEEINSNFTKYNTLVQDILKKNKIENLVLTGRCSLNQIRFIIYVFSKLKYLEIDINSTKISSIIQYLLSKTHNQAQHLVYLCISCIGEVYLEETKDLIKLKNLLDNYSIEYINHSLHLWW
;
A
#
# COMPACT_ATOMS: atom_id res chain seq x y z
N MET A 1 -9.32 19.67 16.53
CA MET A 1 -10.75 20.02 16.37
C MET A 1 -11.47 19.79 17.70
N GLU A 2 -11.74 20.85 18.46
CA GLU A 2 -12.72 20.86 19.55
C GLU A 2 -14.05 21.30 18.96
N ILE A 3 -15.12 20.57 19.24
CA ILE A 3 -16.47 20.89 18.74
C ILE A 3 -17.38 21.02 19.95
N ASP A 4 -17.92 22.23 20.11
CA ASP A 4 -18.87 22.63 21.15
C ASP A 4 -20.22 21.89 20.99
N GLU A 5 -20.68 21.29 22.08
CA GLU A 5 -21.84 20.42 22.16
C GLU A 5 -23.12 21.24 22.33
N LYS A 6 -23.99 21.32 21.30
CA LYS A 6 -25.41 20.89 21.38
C LYS A 6 -26.34 21.44 20.29
N LEU A 7 -26.00 22.49 19.55
CA LEU A 7 -26.90 23.03 18.49
C LEU A 7 -26.31 23.02 17.06
N GLY A 8 -24.99 22.92 16.90
CA GLY A 8 -24.32 22.85 15.58
C GLY A 8 -24.12 21.44 15.00
N LEU A 9 -24.40 20.39 15.77
CA LEU A 9 -24.04 19.01 15.40
C LEU A 9 -24.92 18.40 14.30
N HIS A 10 -26.18 18.84 14.13
CA HIS A 10 -27.08 18.24 13.14
C HIS A 10 -26.71 18.62 11.69
N HIS A 11 -26.49 19.91 11.41
CA HIS A 11 -26.01 20.35 10.09
C HIS A 11 -24.58 19.89 9.79
N GLN A 12 -23.69 19.85 10.79
CA GLN A 12 -22.34 19.30 10.61
C GLN A 12 -22.36 17.80 10.31
N ARG A 13 -23.27 17.03 10.93
CA ARG A 13 -23.42 15.59 10.65
C ARG A 13 -23.93 15.29 9.25
N GLU A 14 -24.80 16.13 8.69
CA GLU A 14 -25.22 16.00 7.28
C GLU A 14 -24.05 16.27 6.34
N ASN A 15 -23.22 17.27 6.63
CA ASN A 15 -22.03 17.58 5.84
C ASN A 15 -20.98 16.46 5.86
N PHE A 16 -20.87 15.68 6.94
CA PHE A 16 -19.92 14.56 6.97
C PHE A 16 -20.35 13.35 6.13
N LYS A 17 -21.63 13.24 5.76
CA LYS A 17 -22.10 12.18 4.85
C LYS A 17 -21.64 12.40 3.41
N SER A 18 -21.30 13.62 2.98
CA SER A 18 -20.79 13.86 1.62
C SER A 18 -19.31 13.53 1.48
N VAL A 19 -18.58 13.44 2.60
CA VAL A 19 -17.13 13.17 2.62
C VAL A 19 -16.83 11.78 2.05
N LYS A 20 -16.00 11.75 1.00
CA LYS A 20 -15.52 10.52 0.35
C LYS A 20 -14.09 10.16 0.74
N HIS A 21 -13.29 11.16 1.09
CA HIS A 21 -11.89 11.01 1.46
C HIS A 21 -11.66 11.60 2.84
N LEU A 22 -11.13 10.79 3.75
CA LEU A 22 -10.68 11.23 5.07
C LEU A 22 -9.16 11.30 5.09
N TYR A 23 -8.62 12.44 5.51
CA TYR A 23 -7.20 12.64 5.77
C TYR A 23 -7.01 12.77 7.28
N ILE A 24 -6.13 11.94 7.86
CA ILE A 24 -5.84 11.92 9.30
C ILE A 24 -4.40 12.37 9.46
N GLU A 25 -4.20 13.60 9.93
CA GLU A 25 -2.86 14.19 10.12
C GLU A 25 -2.34 14.02 11.55
N HIS A 26 -3.26 13.87 12.50
CA HIS A 26 -2.96 13.86 13.93
C HIS A 26 -3.74 12.75 14.65
N LYS A 27 -3.70 12.78 15.97
CA LYS A 27 -4.37 11.82 16.85
C LYS A 27 -5.87 11.70 16.57
N ILE A 28 -6.33 10.46 16.47
CA ILE A 28 -7.76 10.13 16.43
C ILE A 28 -8.34 10.20 17.85
N LYS A 29 -9.35 11.05 18.07
CA LYS A 29 -10.13 11.06 19.33
C LYS A 29 -11.26 10.03 19.27
N SER A 30 -11.31 9.12 20.25
CA SER A 30 -12.20 7.94 20.33
C SER A 30 -13.72 8.21 20.44
N LYS A 31 -14.17 9.47 20.45
CA LYS A 31 -15.59 9.83 20.65
C LYS A 31 -16.39 10.01 19.35
N CYS A 32 -15.78 9.83 18.18
CA CYS A 32 -16.45 10.05 16.90
C CYS A 32 -17.09 8.75 16.37
N ARG A 33 -18.36 8.48 16.68
CA ARG A 33 -19.08 7.29 16.15
C ARG A 33 -19.73 7.54 14.78
N ASN A 34 -19.30 6.82 13.74
CA ASN A 34 -19.90 6.76 12.39
C ASN A 34 -20.15 8.14 11.73
N TYR A 35 -19.28 9.12 11.99
CA TYR A 35 -19.41 10.46 11.41
C TYR A 35 -19.29 10.42 9.88
N PHE A 36 -18.48 9.51 9.36
CA PHE A 36 -18.02 9.49 7.98
C PHE A 36 -18.51 8.23 7.25
N SER A 37 -19.83 8.07 7.18
CA SER A 37 -20.49 6.85 6.69
C SER A 37 -20.23 6.49 5.21
N ASN A 38 -19.75 7.44 4.41
CA ASN A 38 -19.56 7.31 2.96
C ASN A 38 -18.09 7.40 2.51
N VAL A 39 -17.15 7.44 3.47
CA VAL A 39 -15.72 7.50 3.15
C VAL A 39 -15.27 6.18 2.56
N ASN A 40 -14.66 6.28 1.38
CA ASN A 40 -14.08 5.15 0.66
C ASN A 40 -12.57 5.30 0.40
N ARG A 41 -11.99 6.45 0.78
CA ARG A 41 -10.55 6.72 0.69
C ARG A 41 -10.03 7.21 2.04
N LEU A 42 -8.92 6.65 2.50
CA LEU A 42 -8.23 7.08 3.71
C LEU A 42 -6.78 7.44 3.39
N THR A 43 -6.34 8.58 3.90
CA THR A 43 -4.92 8.91 4.00
C THR A 43 -4.55 9.10 5.46
N ILE A 44 -3.50 8.43 5.91
CA ILE A 44 -2.89 8.62 7.21
C ILE A 44 -1.60 9.40 6.99
N GLY A 45 -1.51 10.61 7.53
CA GLY A 45 -0.40 11.53 7.37
C GLY A 45 0.79 11.23 8.29
N TYR A 46 1.88 11.95 8.05
CA TYR A 46 3.19 11.75 8.69
C TYR A 46 3.21 11.97 10.21
N ASP A 47 2.39 12.89 10.72
CA ASP A 47 2.41 13.32 12.12
C ASP A 47 1.38 12.58 13.01
N VAL A 48 0.86 11.44 12.56
CA VAL A 48 -0.09 10.66 13.36
C VAL A 48 0.64 9.91 14.47
N GLU A 49 0.36 10.31 15.71
CA GLU A 49 0.77 9.57 16.90
C GLU A 49 -0.06 8.28 17.05
N ILE A 50 0.60 7.13 16.91
CA ILE A 50 0.05 5.82 17.26
C ILE A 50 0.43 5.56 18.72
N LEU A 51 -0.48 5.83 19.64
CA LEU A 51 -0.26 5.58 21.07
C LEU A 51 -0.54 4.12 21.41
N ASP A 52 0.35 3.51 22.20
CA ASP A 52 0.36 2.08 22.52
C ASP A 52 -0.91 1.56 23.23
N ASP A 53 -1.67 2.45 23.90
CA ASP A 53 -2.75 2.03 24.81
C ASP A 53 -4.10 1.76 24.14
N ASN A 54 -4.29 2.14 22.87
CA ASN A 54 -5.51 1.83 22.11
C ASN A 54 -5.16 1.58 20.64
N SER A 55 -5.49 0.39 20.11
CA SER A 55 -5.16 0.08 18.72
C SER A 55 -5.78 1.10 17.77
N PHE A 56 -4.94 1.69 16.91
CA PHE A 56 -5.32 2.69 15.90
C PHE A 56 -6.59 2.28 15.16
N ILE A 57 -6.68 0.99 14.82
CA ILE A 57 -7.82 0.38 14.15
C ILE A 57 -9.12 0.47 14.97
N THR A 58 -9.08 0.31 16.28
CA THR A 58 -10.28 0.42 17.13
C THR A 58 -10.87 1.82 17.05
N ASN A 59 -10.01 2.83 17.15
CA ASN A 59 -10.41 4.22 16.98
C ASN A 59 -10.96 4.46 15.57
N LEU A 60 -10.27 3.94 14.55
CA LEU A 60 -10.67 4.10 13.16
C LEU A 60 -12.03 3.46 12.87
N LYS A 61 -12.27 2.22 13.34
CA LYS A 61 -13.55 1.51 13.22
C LYS A 61 -14.71 2.27 13.84
N SER A 62 -14.45 3.05 14.90
CA SER A 62 -15.50 3.84 15.52
C SER A 62 -15.96 4.98 14.59
N MET A 63 -15.08 5.52 13.76
CA MET A 63 -15.34 6.70 12.92
C MET A 63 -15.97 6.39 11.57
N ILE A 64 -15.56 5.26 10.97
CA ILE A 64 -15.77 4.94 9.56
C ILE A 64 -16.07 3.46 9.34
N SER A 65 -16.82 3.17 8.28
CA SER A 65 -17.04 1.79 7.81
C SER A 65 -15.88 1.32 6.93
N LEU A 66 -14.95 0.56 7.52
CA LEU A 66 -13.77 0.03 6.82
C LEU A 66 -14.11 -0.86 5.62
N LYS A 67 -15.31 -1.45 5.58
CA LYS A 67 -15.75 -2.31 4.47
C LYS A 67 -15.91 -1.56 3.14
N GLN A 68 -16.08 -0.24 3.16
CA GLN A 68 -16.29 0.57 1.96
C GLN A 68 -14.98 1.10 1.35
N PHE A 69 -13.85 0.83 2.00
CA PHE A 69 -12.57 1.37 1.58
C PHE A 69 -12.10 0.75 0.28
N THR A 70 -11.71 1.63 -0.63
CA THR A 70 -11.19 1.32 -1.96
C THR A 70 -9.75 1.79 -2.15
N LYS A 71 -9.35 2.87 -1.46
CA LYS A 71 -7.98 3.39 -1.44
C LYS A 71 -7.50 3.68 -0.02
N LEU A 72 -6.27 3.28 0.27
CA LEU A 72 -5.57 3.53 1.52
C LEU A 72 -4.18 4.06 1.21
N VAL A 73 -3.82 5.18 1.85
CA VAL A 73 -2.50 5.80 1.75
C VAL A 73 -1.95 5.95 3.18
N ILE A 74 -0.78 5.39 3.44
CA ILE A 74 -0.14 5.40 4.77
C ILE A 74 1.21 6.08 4.63
N ASN A 75 1.29 7.31 5.13
CA ASN A 75 2.46 8.15 5.00
C ASN A 75 3.17 8.25 6.34
N ILE A 76 3.49 7.11 6.96
CA ILE A 76 4.13 7.06 8.27
C ILE A 76 5.34 6.15 8.18
N ARG A 77 6.52 6.70 8.49
CA ARG A 77 7.81 6.03 8.33
C ARG A 77 7.96 4.70 9.10
N ARG A 78 7.23 4.56 10.21
CA ARG A 78 7.27 3.39 11.11
C ARG A 78 5.88 2.92 11.49
N PHE A 79 4.98 2.81 10.51
CA PHE A 79 3.67 2.26 10.78
C PHE A 79 3.79 0.76 11.15
N PRO A 80 3.27 0.31 12.31
CA PRO A 80 3.44 -1.07 12.73
C PRO A 80 2.85 -2.05 11.72
N PHE A 81 3.65 -3.04 11.31
CA PHE A 81 3.21 -4.01 10.30
C PHE A 81 1.96 -4.79 10.73
N GLU A 82 1.84 -5.08 12.02
CA GLU A 82 0.66 -5.73 12.60
C GLU A 82 -0.63 -4.94 12.35
N GLU A 83 -0.58 -3.61 12.49
CA GLU A 83 -1.74 -2.75 12.27
C GLU A 83 -2.14 -2.72 10.79
N ILE A 84 -1.18 -2.86 9.87
CA ILE A 84 -1.48 -2.96 8.43
C ILE A 84 -2.21 -4.26 8.15
N ILE A 85 -1.66 -5.38 8.62
CA ILE A 85 -2.25 -6.70 8.40
C ILE A 85 -3.66 -6.75 8.96
N LYS A 86 -3.87 -6.26 10.18
CA LYS A 86 -5.22 -6.14 10.77
C LYS A 86 -6.12 -5.23 9.94
N LEU A 87 -5.63 -4.08 9.47
CA LEU A 87 -6.42 -3.15 8.65
C LEU A 87 -6.85 -3.80 7.32
N LEU A 88 -5.94 -4.50 6.65
CA LEU A 88 -6.20 -5.23 5.41
C LEU A 88 -7.25 -6.32 5.59
N CYS A 89 -7.26 -7.04 6.73
CA CYS A 89 -8.32 -8.00 7.06
C CYS A 89 -9.71 -7.37 7.16
N LEU A 90 -9.79 -6.06 7.46
CA LEU A 90 -11.03 -5.32 7.71
C LEU A 90 -11.49 -4.50 6.51
N THR A 91 -10.67 -4.38 5.47
CA THR A 91 -10.94 -3.62 4.25
C THR A 91 -11.04 -4.54 3.03
N PRO A 92 -12.06 -5.41 2.92
CA PRO A 92 -12.17 -6.42 1.87
C PRO A 92 -12.40 -5.87 0.45
N ASN A 93 -12.69 -4.57 0.32
CA ASN A 93 -12.90 -3.90 -0.97
C ASN A 93 -11.73 -2.97 -1.33
N LEU A 94 -10.60 -3.07 -0.63
CA LEU A 94 -9.43 -2.26 -0.90
C LEU A 94 -8.78 -2.71 -2.22
N HIS A 95 -8.61 -1.75 -3.13
CA HIS A 95 -8.06 -1.95 -4.47
C HIS A 95 -6.75 -1.22 -4.70
N THR A 96 -6.54 -0.12 -3.98
CA THR A 96 -5.34 0.70 -4.06
C THR A 96 -4.73 0.85 -2.67
N LEU A 97 -3.45 0.53 -2.56
CA LEU A 97 -2.67 0.71 -1.36
C LEU A 97 -1.40 1.49 -1.69
N GLN A 98 -1.12 2.52 -0.93
CA GLN A 98 0.10 3.29 -1.03
C GLN A 98 0.75 3.38 0.34
N PHE A 99 2.06 3.15 0.36
CA PHE A 99 2.88 3.37 1.54
C PHE A 99 3.96 4.37 1.19
N ASP A 100 4.04 5.45 1.98
CA ASP A 100 5.13 6.41 1.89
C ASP A 100 6.14 6.26 3.02
N GLU A 101 7.43 6.28 2.64
CA GLU A 101 8.60 6.10 3.50
C GLU A 101 8.60 4.82 4.34
N TYR A 102 8.12 3.73 3.77
CA TYR A 102 7.89 2.52 4.54
C TYR A 102 9.20 1.79 4.90
N SER A 103 9.44 1.52 6.19
CA SER A 103 10.47 0.55 6.63
C SER A 103 9.85 -0.85 6.78
N LEU A 104 9.98 -1.68 5.74
CA LEU A 104 9.55 -3.10 5.74
C LEU A 104 10.56 -3.99 6.51
N GLU A 105 11.42 -3.41 7.35
CA GLU A 105 12.45 -4.14 8.10
C GLU A 105 11.84 -5.22 9.01
N GLU A 106 10.65 -4.95 9.56
CA GLU A 106 9.92 -5.85 10.46
C GLU A 106 9.25 -7.06 9.77
N ILE A 107 9.16 -7.06 8.43
CA ILE A 107 8.47 -8.15 7.71
C ILE A 107 9.20 -9.48 7.88
N ASN A 108 10.53 -9.45 7.81
CA ASN A 108 11.34 -10.67 7.79
C ASN A 108 11.35 -11.40 9.14
N SER A 109 11.26 -10.66 10.26
CA SER A 109 11.31 -11.24 11.62
C SER A 109 9.94 -11.70 12.12
N ASN A 110 8.84 -11.14 11.63
CA ASN A 110 7.50 -11.34 12.21
C ASN A 110 6.53 -12.18 11.36
N PHE A 111 6.96 -12.71 10.21
CA PHE A 111 6.07 -13.47 9.32
C PHE A 111 5.41 -14.67 10.00
N THR A 112 6.17 -15.46 10.78
CA THR A 112 5.65 -16.61 11.52
C THR A 112 4.61 -16.21 12.56
N LYS A 113 4.77 -15.04 13.19
CA LYS A 113 3.85 -14.50 14.20
C LYS A 113 2.46 -14.18 13.61
N TYR A 114 2.40 -13.76 12.34
CA TYR A 114 1.15 -13.29 11.71
C TYR A 114 0.59 -14.24 10.66
N ASN A 115 1.07 -15.48 10.58
CA ASN A 115 0.73 -16.42 9.51
C ASN A 115 -0.80 -16.54 9.29
N THR A 116 -1.60 -16.69 10.35
CA THR A 116 -3.06 -16.84 10.24
C THR A 116 -3.72 -15.61 9.60
N LEU A 117 -3.32 -14.39 9.99
CA LEU A 117 -3.86 -13.16 9.40
C LEU A 117 -3.41 -13.00 7.94
N VAL A 118 -2.18 -13.38 7.62
CA VAL A 118 -1.69 -13.38 6.24
C VAL A 118 -2.50 -14.36 5.37
N GLN A 119 -2.81 -15.56 5.87
CA GLN A 119 -3.66 -16.52 5.15
C GLN A 119 -5.07 -15.97 4.88
N ASP A 120 -5.62 -15.17 5.78
CA ASP A 120 -6.90 -14.49 5.57
C ASP A 120 -6.81 -13.40 4.49
N ILE A 121 -5.73 -12.62 4.48
CA ILE A 121 -5.47 -11.62 3.45
C ILE A 121 -5.34 -12.29 2.09
N LEU A 122 -4.54 -13.34 1.97
CA LEU A 122 -4.33 -14.08 0.71
C LEU A 122 -5.63 -14.51 0.04
N LYS A 123 -6.63 -14.90 0.84
CA LYS A 123 -7.94 -15.36 0.32
C LYS A 123 -8.87 -14.22 -0.09
N LYS A 124 -8.80 -13.08 0.60
CA LYS A 124 -9.83 -12.02 0.52
C LYS A 124 -9.36 -10.77 -0.21
N ASN A 125 -8.06 -10.56 -0.32
CA ASN A 125 -7.49 -9.35 -0.86
C ASN A 125 -7.88 -9.14 -2.34
N LYS A 126 -8.14 -7.88 -2.69
CA LYS A 126 -8.49 -7.40 -4.04
C LYS A 126 -7.61 -6.24 -4.49
N ILE A 127 -6.44 -6.10 -3.89
CA ILE A 127 -5.51 -5.02 -4.21
C ILE A 127 -4.94 -5.31 -5.60
N GLU A 128 -5.17 -4.35 -6.48
CA GLU A 128 -4.70 -4.36 -7.85
C GLU A 128 -3.62 -3.30 -8.07
N ASN A 129 -3.57 -2.27 -7.23
CA ASN A 129 -2.62 -1.18 -7.33
C ASN A 129 -1.85 -1.02 -6.02
N LEU A 130 -0.53 -1.14 -6.09
CA LEU A 130 0.36 -0.97 -4.95
C LEU A 130 1.46 0.02 -5.29
N VAL A 131 1.61 1.03 -4.45
CA VAL A 131 2.70 2.02 -4.51
C VAL A 131 3.50 1.91 -3.22
N LEU A 132 4.81 1.71 -3.35
CA LEU A 132 5.74 1.62 -2.23
C LEU A 132 6.85 2.64 -2.44
N THR A 133 6.69 3.81 -1.83
CA THR A 133 7.77 4.79 -1.78
C THR A 133 8.61 4.51 -0.54
N GLY A 134 9.90 4.26 -0.75
CA GLY A 134 10.78 3.63 0.22
C GLY A 134 11.54 2.42 -0.35
N ARG A 135 12.85 2.38 -0.05
CA ARG A 135 13.77 1.38 -0.64
C ARG A 135 13.37 -0.04 -0.24
N CYS A 136 12.88 -0.81 -1.21
CA CYS A 136 12.52 -2.21 -1.02
C CYS A 136 13.68 -3.16 -1.33
N SER A 137 13.87 -4.17 -0.47
CA SER A 137 14.75 -5.32 -0.72
C SER A 137 14.02 -6.41 -1.51
N LEU A 138 14.77 -7.32 -2.11
CA LEU A 138 14.20 -8.46 -2.87
C LEU A 138 13.25 -9.32 -2.01
N ASN A 139 13.59 -9.58 -0.75
CA ASN A 139 12.74 -10.40 0.13
C ASN A 139 11.41 -9.71 0.43
N GLN A 140 11.42 -8.39 0.58
CA GLN A 140 10.22 -7.60 0.76
C GLN A 140 9.35 -7.64 -0.50
N ILE A 141 9.94 -7.44 -1.69
CA ILE A 141 9.21 -7.57 -2.96
C ILE A 141 8.60 -8.97 -3.13
N ARG A 142 9.36 -10.03 -2.81
CA ARG A 142 8.84 -11.41 -2.82
C ARG A 142 7.64 -11.58 -1.92
N PHE A 143 7.72 -11.07 -0.70
CA PHE A 143 6.62 -11.11 0.25
C PHE A 143 5.40 -10.34 -0.26
N ILE A 144 5.60 -9.15 -0.81
CA ILE A 144 4.54 -8.31 -1.37
C ILE A 144 3.80 -9.01 -2.51
N ILE A 145 4.54 -9.56 -3.47
CA ILE A 145 3.97 -10.32 -4.59
C ILE A 145 3.23 -11.57 -4.10
N TYR A 146 3.76 -12.23 -3.06
CA TYR A 146 3.09 -13.37 -2.44
C TYR A 146 1.75 -12.97 -1.82
N VAL A 147 1.70 -11.88 -1.05
CA VAL A 147 0.49 -11.42 -0.33
C VAL A 147 -0.56 -10.85 -1.30
N PHE A 148 -0.14 -10.09 -2.30
CA PHE A 148 -1.02 -9.41 -3.25
C PHE A 148 -1.03 -10.14 -4.59
N SER A 149 -1.55 -11.36 -4.60
CA SER A 149 -1.55 -12.25 -5.77
C SER A 149 -2.37 -11.76 -6.97
N LYS A 150 -3.16 -10.69 -6.83
CA LYS A 150 -3.98 -10.08 -7.90
C LYS A 150 -3.43 -8.74 -8.38
N LEU A 151 -2.18 -8.43 -8.02
CA LEU A 151 -1.57 -7.15 -8.31
C LEU A 151 -1.43 -6.94 -9.82
N LYS A 152 -1.92 -5.79 -10.29
CA LYS A 152 -1.88 -5.35 -11.69
C LYS A 152 -0.88 -4.21 -11.90
N TYR A 153 -0.80 -3.30 -10.95
CA TYR A 153 0.07 -2.12 -10.98
C TYR A 153 0.96 -2.12 -9.75
N LEU A 154 2.26 -2.09 -9.98
CA LEU A 154 3.26 -2.00 -8.92
C LEU A 154 4.18 -0.81 -9.20
N GLU A 155 4.27 0.09 -8.23
CA GLU A 155 5.26 1.15 -8.21
C GLU A 155 6.16 0.98 -6.99
N ILE A 156 7.48 0.96 -7.20
CA ILE A 156 8.46 0.69 -6.15
C ILE A 156 9.69 1.58 -6.28
N ASP A 157 10.21 2.00 -5.14
CA ASP A 157 11.57 2.51 -5.04
C ASP A 157 12.55 1.36 -4.77
N ILE A 158 13.56 1.22 -5.62
CA ILE A 158 14.55 0.15 -5.48
C ILE A 158 15.91 0.72 -5.04
N ASN A 159 16.59 -0.01 -4.15
CA ASN A 159 18.03 0.19 -3.98
C ASN A 159 18.76 -0.31 -5.23
N SER A 160 19.40 0.62 -5.95
CA SER A 160 20.02 0.41 -7.26
C SER A 160 20.91 -0.84 -7.35
N THR A 161 21.60 -1.22 -6.28
CA THR A 161 22.47 -2.40 -6.23
C THR A 161 21.76 -3.75 -6.37
N LYS A 162 20.42 -3.80 -6.27
CA LYS A 162 19.61 -5.04 -6.33
C LYS A 162 18.59 -5.05 -7.48
N ILE A 163 18.61 -4.03 -8.33
CA ILE A 163 17.60 -3.85 -9.39
C ILE A 163 17.53 -5.04 -10.33
N SER A 164 18.68 -5.54 -10.80
CA SER A 164 18.77 -6.67 -11.73
C SER A 164 18.10 -7.93 -11.15
N SER A 165 18.31 -8.23 -9.87
CA SER A 165 17.68 -9.39 -9.21
C SER A 165 16.18 -9.21 -9.00
N ILE A 166 15.71 -7.99 -8.70
CA ILE A 166 14.29 -7.69 -8.51
C ILE A 166 13.55 -7.77 -9.85
N ILE A 167 14.08 -7.15 -10.89
CA ILE A 167 13.56 -7.24 -12.26
C ILE A 167 13.47 -8.70 -12.69
N GLN A 168 14.56 -9.47 -12.55
CA GLN A 168 14.54 -10.88 -12.93
C GLN A 168 13.47 -11.68 -12.18
N TYR A 169 13.25 -11.39 -10.89
CA TYR A 169 12.20 -12.03 -10.11
C TYR A 169 10.79 -11.64 -10.57
N LEU A 170 10.54 -10.35 -10.81
CA LEU A 170 9.22 -9.86 -11.26
C LEU A 170 8.87 -10.36 -12.66
N LEU A 171 9.87 -10.46 -13.55
CA LEU A 171 9.68 -10.82 -14.95
C LEU A 171 9.76 -12.31 -15.25
N SER A 172 10.25 -13.14 -14.32
CA SER A 172 10.47 -14.56 -14.63
C SER A 172 9.17 -15.31 -14.96
N LYS A 173 7.97 -14.77 -14.66
CA LYS A 173 6.62 -15.35 -14.85
C LYS A 173 6.43 -16.79 -14.32
N THR A 174 7.48 -17.44 -13.85
CA THR A 174 7.53 -18.75 -13.20
C THR A 174 6.74 -18.79 -11.90
N HIS A 175 6.39 -17.63 -11.36
CA HIS A 175 5.56 -17.49 -10.17
C HIS A 175 4.15 -17.07 -10.59
N ASN A 176 3.18 -17.98 -10.48
CA ASN A 176 1.75 -17.75 -10.75
C ASN A 176 1.18 -16.49 -10.05
N GLN A 177 1.85 -15.98 -9.02
CA GLN A 177 1.41 -14.82 -8.23
C GLN A 177 1.70 -13.47 -8.91
N ALA A 178 2.68 -13.39 -9.82
CA ALA A 178 3.01 -12.16 -10.54
C ALA A 178 2.36 -12.10 -11.95
N GLN A 179 1.60 -13.13 -12.33
CA GLN A 179 1.06 -13.27 -13.70
C GLN A 179 0.06 -12.16 -14.09
N HIS A 180 -0.52 -11.48 -13.09
CA HIS A 180 -1.52 -10.44 -13.28
C HIS A 180 -0.92 -9.03 -13.40
N LEU A 181 0.38 -8.88 -13.13
CA LEU A 181 1.04 -7.59 -13.23
C LEU A 181 0.99 -7.15 -14.69
N VAL A 182 0.40 -5.98 -14.95
CA VAL A 182 0.31 -5.33 -16.28
C VAL A 182 1.18 -4.08 -16.38
N TYR A 183 1.56 -3.53 -15.23
CA TYR A 183 2.34 -2.30 -15.16
C TYR A 183 3.31 -2.34 -13.98
N LEU A 184 4.55 -1.97 -14.25
CA LEU A 184 5.63 -1.84 -13.29
C LEU A 184 6.29 -0.47 -13.46
N CYS A 185 6.31 0.31 -12.39
CA CYS A 185 7.09 1.53 -12.28
C CYS A 185 8.20 1.31 -11.25
N ILE A 186 9.42 1.65 -11.62
CA ILE A 186 10.57 1.61 -10.72
C ILE A 186 11.19 2.98 -10.70
N SER A 187 11.06 3.63 -9.56
CA SER A 187 11.55 4.98 -9.32
C SER A 187 12.96 4.95 -8.74
N CYS A 188 13.64 6.08 -8.81
CA CYS A 188 15.00 6.29 -8.27
C CYS A 188 16.08 5.38 -8.91
N ILE A 189 15.95 5.06 -10.20
CA ILE A 189 16.99 4.31 -10.91
C ILE A 189 18.10 5.28 -11.33
N GLY A 190 19.29 5.09 -10.75
CA GLY A 190 20.49 5.77 -11.23
C GLY A 190 20.80 5.39 -12.68
N GLU A 191 21.20 6.37 -13.49
CA GLU A 191 21.41 6.21 -14.95
C GLU A 191 22.28 5.00 -15.32
N VAL A 192 23.31 4.71 -14.53
CA VAL A 192 24.23 3.57 -14.76
C VAL A 192 23.48 2.23 -14.78
N TYR A 193 22.45 2.08 -13.95
CA TYR A 193 21.67 0.85 -13.85
C TYR A 193 20.50 0.80 -14.82
N LEU A 194 20.15 1.92 -15.45
CA LEU A 194 19.07 1.99 -16.42
C LEU A 194 19.40 1.15 -17.65
N GLU A 195 20.58 1.33 -18.23
CA GLU A 195 21.00 0.59 -19.42
C GLU A 195 21.16 -0.90 -19.12
N GLU A 196 21.76 -1.27 -17.98
CA GLU A 196 21.82 -2.66 -17.53
C GLU A 196 20.42 -3.27 -17.40
N THR A 197 19.47 -2.52 -16.84
CA THR A 197 18.09 -3.00 -16.68
C THR A 197 17.38 -3.16 -18.02
N LYS A 198 17.54 -2.20 -18.94
CA LYS A 198 16.98 -2.29 -20.30
C LYS A 198 17.53 -3.50 -21.05
N ASP A 199 18.84 -3.72 -20.97
CA ASP A 199 19.50 -4.85 -21.61
C ASP A 199 19.04 -6.18 -21.02
N LEU A 200 18.87 -6.26 -19.69
CA LEU A 200 18.31 -7.44 -19.03
C LEU A 200 16.89 -7.77 -19.50
N ILE A 201 16.03 -6.75 -19.67
CA ILE A 201 14.66 -6.94 -20.15
C ILE A 201 14.67 -7.42 -21.60
N LYS A 202 15.48 -6.80 -22.46
CA LYS A 202 15.62 -7.16 -23.87
C LYS A 202 16.21 -8.56 -24.07
N LEU A 203 17.35 -8.85 -23.42
CA LEU A 203 18.09 -10.10 -23.59
C LEU A 203 17.26 -11.33 -23.25
N LYS A 204 16.41 -11.22 -22.23
CA LYS A 204 15.66 -12.39 -21.79
C LYS A 204 14.42 -12.67 -22.66
N ASN A 205 14.08 -11.86 -23.66
CA ASN A 205 12.87 -12.01 -24.51
C ASN A 205 11.66 -12.47 -23.68
N LEU A 206 11.53 -11.97 -22.44
CA LEU A 206 10.68 -12.62 -21.44
C LEU A 206 9.20 -12.51 -21.78
N LEU A 207 8.86 -11.56 -22.66
CA LEU A 207 7.51 -11.14 -22.94
C LEU A 207 7.42 -10.74 -24.42
N ASP A 208 6.50 -11.38 -25.14
CA ASP A 208 5.99 -10.83 -26.40
C ASP A 208 5.04 -9.67 -26.03
N ASN A 209 5.18 -8.52 -26.69
CA ASN A 209 4.36 -7.30 -26.51
C ASN A 209 4.56 -6.58 -25.17
N TYR A 210 5.75 -6.01 -24.94
CA TYR A 210 5.95 -5.04 -23.86
C TYR A 210 6.40 -3.68 -24.40
N SER A 211 6.23 -2.65 -23.59
CA SER A 211 6.77 -1.32 -23.84
C SER A 211 7.54 -0.83 -22.63
N ILE A 212 8.66 -0.17 -22.88
CA ILE A 212 9.53 0.43 -21.86
C ILE A 212 9.68 1.91 -22.16
N GLU A 213 9.47 2.75 -21.15
CA GLU A 213 9.83 4.16 -21.19
C GLU A 213 10.61 4.56 -19.93
N TYR A 214 11.49 5.54 -20.09
CA TYR A 214 12.19 6.16 -18.97
C TYR A 214 11.78 7.62 -18.88
N ILE A 215 11.10 7.98 -17.78
CA ILE A 215 10.50 9.29 -17.57
C ILE A 215 10.85 9.74 -16.16
N ASN A 216 11.36 10.96 -15.99
CA ASN A 216 11.62 11.57 -14.67
C ASN A 216 12.35 10.64 -13.68
N HIS A 217 13.46 10.04 -14.12
CA HIS A 217 14.25 9.10 -13.32
C HIS A 217 13.55 7.79 -12.90
N SER A 218 12.50 7.43 -13.61
CA SER A 218 11.70 6.23 -13.37
C SER A 218 11.61 5.37 -14.63
N LEU A 219 11.75 4.06 -14.46
CA LEU A 219 11.54 3.08 -15.52
C LEU A 219 10.09 2.61 -15.46
N HIS A 220 9.39 2.79 -16.57
CA HIS A 220 8.01 2.38 -16.77
C HIS A 220 7.99 1.18 -17.71
N LEU A 221 7.22 0.17 -17.34
CA LEU A 221 7.14 -1.07 -18.08
C LEU A 221 5.69 -1.58 -18.07
N TRP A 222 5.15 -1.86 -19.25
CA TRP A 222 3.77 -2.35 -19.41
C TRP A 222 3.62 -3.39 -20.50
N TRP A 223 2.57 -4.21 -20.39
CA TRP A 223 2.19 -5.30 -21.30
C TRP A 223 0.70 -5.24 -21.65
#